data_AF-A0A850BSE0-F1
#
_entry.id   AF-A0A850BSE0-F1
#
_cell.length_a   1.000
_cell.length_b   1.000
_cell.length_c   1.000
_cell.angle_alpha   90.00
_cell.angle_beta   90.00
_cell.angle_gamma   90.00
#
_symmetry.space_group_name_H-M   'P 1'
#
loop_
_entity.id
_entity.type
_entity.pdbx_description
1 polymer ?
#
loop_
_entity_poly.entity_id
_entity_poly.type
_entity_poly.pdbx_seq_one_letter_code
_entity_poly.pdbx_strand_id
1 'polypeptide(L)'
;MDAIEIDTIERWKRHIHEAQELKGIIVQGLDLTGETEALSRLPISTTNPPVFLGCQLDARALARLYDDGALVFPWLPGLPYHPYRGALYTVGELFFGFDPDRPESYEETLDKTVYRHWEKTGGPHPQSLLEALAQRLHDHAITDAMEDLLFPPGEPKKKVVAVMGGHGLSRLDVGYYEVARIARALTRLGFLIATGGGPGAMEAAHFGAYFAGRDDAEMEQARSILAQAPSYKDALWMPQAFRVRAKYPPKAEDSERFPSLGIPTWLYGHEPPNVFATHIAKYFANSVREDGILTIATGGVVFSPGSAGTIQEIFQDACQNHYKSTGVVSPMVFLGKAFWTETKPVFPLLAQLAKGMEYEKYLRITDSGDDVVAAIVAYDEAMNGNGGADP
;
A
#
# COMPACT_ATOMS: atom_id res chain seq x y z
N MET A 1 -21.06 11.23 -13.17
CA MET A 1 -22.08 10.17 -13.18
C MET A 1 -21.55 9.13 -12.23
N ASP A 2 -22.24 8.91 -11.11
CA ASP A 2 -21.83 7.91 -10.13
C ASP A 2 -22.05 6.54 -10.77
N ALA A 3 -20.97 5.96 -11.29
CA ALA A 3 -20.99 4.61 -11.85
C ALA A 3 -20.81 3.60 -10.71
N ILE A 4 -21.52 2.48 -10.77
CA ILE A 4 -21.36 1.40 -9.80
C ILE A 4 -20.20 0.52 -10.26
N GLU A 5 -19.16 0.41 -9.44
CA GLU A 5 -18.01 -0.44 -9.70
C GLU A 5 -18.27 -1.89 -9.27
N ILE A 6 -17.90 -2.82 -10.14
CA ILE A 6 -18.08 -4.27 -9.98
C ILE A 6 -16.76 -4.96 -10.31
N ASP A 7 -16.11 -5.43 -9.25
CA ASP A 7 -14.75 -5.97 -9.20
C ASP A 7 -14.69 -7.44 -8.72
N THR A 8 -15.85 -8.00 -8.33
CA THR A 8 -16.00 -9.38 -7.85
C THR A 8 -17.16 -10.08 -8.54
N ILE A 9 -17.02 -11.40 -8.74
CA ILE A 9 -18.07 -12.20 -9.39
C ILE A 9 -19.34 -12.27 -8.54
N GLU A 10 -19.22 -12.18 -7.22
CA GLU A 10 -20.36 -12.14 -6.29
C GLU A 10 -21.16 -10.84 -6.44
N ARG A 11 -20.49 -9.68 -6.54
CA ARG A 11 -21.16 -8.40 -6.81
C ARG A 11 -21.80 -8.41 -8.19
N TRP A 12 -21.12 -8.94 -9.20
CA TRP A 12 -21.67 -9.12 -10.54
C TRP A 12 -22.96 -9.94 -10.50
N LYS A 13 -22.92 -11.14 -9.90
CA LYS A 13 -24.09 -12.03 -9.80
C LYS A 13 -25.27 -11.40 -9.08
N ARG A 14 -25.00 -10.63 -8.01
CA ARG A 14 -26.04 -9.88 -7.30
C ARG A 14 -26.64 -8.79 -8.18
N HIS A 15 -25.79 -8.03 -8.86
CA HIS A 15 -26.22 -6.95 -9.75
C HIS A 15 -27.11 -7.47 -10.88
N ILE A 16 -26.67 -8.50 -11.62
CA ILE A 16 -27.43 -9.03 -12.76
C ILE A 16 -28.73 -9.71 -12.35
N HIS A 17 -28.84 -10.21 -11.12
CA HIS A 17 -30.07 -10.85 -10.63
C HIS A 17 -31.20 -9.83 -10.48
N GLU A 18 -30.86 -8.59 -10.13
CA GLU A 18 -31.81 -7.50 -9.87
C GLU A 18 -31.95 -6.56 -11.07
N ALA A 19 -30.96 -6.53 -11.97
CA ALA A 19 -30.92 -5.63 -13.11
C ALA A 19 -31.97 -5.98 -14.17
N GLN A 20 -32.67 -4.95 -14.66
CA GLN A 20 -33.53 -5.03 -15.85
C GLN A 20 -32.83 -4.50 -17.11
N GLU A 21 -31.70 -3.82 -16.95
CA GLU A 21 -30.90 -3.15 -17.97
C GLU A 21 -29.48 -2.97 -17.41
N LEU A 22 -28.44 -3.12 -18.24
CA LEU A 22 -27.07 -2.77 -17.88
C LEU A 22 -26.82 -1.28 -18.16
N LYS A 23 -26.62 -0.50 -17.11
CA LYS A 23 -26.42 0.95 -17.19
C LYS A 23 -25.54 1.47 -16.07
N GLY A 24 -24.66 2.43 -16.39
CA GLY A 24 -23.88 3.14 -15.38
C GLY A 24 -23.08 2.22 -14.46
N ILE A 25 -22.55 1.13 -14.98
CA ILE A 25 -21.69 0.20 -14.24
C ILE A 25 -20.31 0.14 -14.88
N ILE A 26 -19.29 -0.09 -14.07
CA ILE A 26 -17.93 -0.39 -14.49
C ILE A 26 -17.59 -1.78 -13.97
N VAL A 27 -17.36 -2.73 -14.87
CA VAL A 27 -17.01 -4.12 -14.53
C VAL A 27 -15.53 -4.32 -14.82
N GLN A 28 -14.74 -4.71 -13.83
CA GLN A 28 -13.28 -4.66 -13.90
C GLN A 28 -12.66 -6.03 -13.64
N GLY A 29 -11.83 -6.50 -14.58
CA GLY A 29 -10.94 -7.67 -14.40
C GLY A 29 -11.61 -9.02 -14.22
N LEU A 30 -12.93 -9.13 -14.40
CA LEU A 30 -13.68 -10.37 -14.12
C LEU A 30 -13.61 -11.38 -15.27
N ASP A 31 -13.60 -12.66 -14.91
CA ASP A 31 -13.95 -13.73 -15.84
C ASP A 31 -15.48 -13.88 -15.91
N LEU A 32 -16.05 -13.47 -17.05
CA LEU A 32 -17.48 -13.47 -17.35
C LEU A 32 -17.83 -14.45 -18.47
N THR A 33 -16.93 -15.39 -18.82
CA THR A 33 -17.19 -16.41 -19.84
C THR A 33 -18.42 -17.26 -19.50
N GLY A 34 -18.63 -17.57 -18.21
CA GLY A 34 -19.83 -18.27 -17.72
C GLY A 34 -21.13 -17.44 -17.74
N GLU A 35 -21.06 -16.14 -18.05
CA GLU A 35 -22.16 -15.18 -17.88
C GLU A 35 -22.72 -14.68 -19.22
N THR A 36 -22.31 -15.29 -20.34
CA THR A 36 -22.71 -14.94 -21.72
C THR A 36 -24.24 -14.87 -21.91
N GLU A 37 -24.99 -15.77 -21.29
CA GLU A 37 -26.45 -15.79 -21.38
C GLU A 37 -27.11 -14.64 -20.63
N ALA A 38 -26.56 -14.23 -19.48
CA ALA A 38 -27.05 -13.06 -18.74
C ALA A 38 -26.76 -11.77 -19.52
N LEU A 39 -25.53 -11.62 -20.01
CA LEU A 39 -25.08 -10.50 -20.84
C LEU A 39 -25.87 -10.37 -22.15
N SER A 40 -26.33 -11.49 -22.72
CA SER A 40 -27.11 -11.49 -23.97
C SER A 40 -28.58 -11.13 -23.77
N ARG A 41 -29.12 -11.22 -22.55
CA ARG A 41 -30.55 -11.00 -22.26
C ARG A 41 -30.87 -9.58 -21.83
N LEU A 42 -29.96 -8.96 -21.07
CA LEU A 42 -30.18 -7.63 -20.52
C LEU A 42 -29.98 -6.55 -21.59
N PRO A 43 -30.92 -5.62 -21.78
CA PRO A 43 -30.71 -4.43 -22.61
C PRO A 43 -29.51 -3.62 -22.11
N ILE A 44 -28.78 -2.99 -23.04
CA ILE A 44 -27.69 -2.07 -22.74
C ILE A 44 -28.20 -0.63 -22.88
N SER A 45 -27.90 0.21 -21.89
CA SER A 45 -28.27 1.63 -21.94
C SER A 45 -27.41 2.41 -22.93
N THR A 46 -28.05 3.15 -23.83
CA THR A 46 -27.34 4.02 -24.79
C THR A 46 -26.98 5.39 -24.21
N THR A 47 -27.71 5.84 -23.18
CA THR A 47 -27.48 7.14 -22.52
C THR A 47 -26.48 7.07 -21.38
N ASN A 48 -26.29 5.88 -20.81
CA ASN A 48 -25.32 5.64 -19.73
C ASN A 48 -24.74 4.23 -19.88
N PRO A 49 -23.93 3.98 -20.92
CA PRO A 49 -23.46 2.65 -21.29
C PRO A 49 -22.57 2.04 -20.19
N PRO A 50 -22.64 0.71 -19.99
CA PRO A 50 -21.74 0.01 -19.10
C PRO A 50 -20.32 -0.03 -19.69
N VAL A 51 -19.33 -0.08 -18.81
CA VAL A 51 -17.91 -0.19 -19.15
C VAL A 51 -17.38 -1.53 -18.66
N PHE A 52 -16.66 -2.25 -19.51
CA PHE A 52 -15.98 -3.51 -19.18
C PHE A 52 -14.49 -3.32 -19.35
N LEU A 53 -13.74 -3.36 -18.25
CA LEU A 53 -12.30 -3.15 -18.19
C LEU A 53 -11.59 -4.49 -18.06
N GLY A 54 -11.04 -5.02 -19.16
CA GLY A 54 -10.20 -6.22 -19.12
C GLY A 54 -10.91 -7.51 -18.70
N CYS A 55 -12.24 -7.57 -18.83
CA CYS A 55 -13.03 -8.76 -18.53
C CYS A 55 -12.80 -9.85 -19.57
N GLN A 56 -12.80 -11.11 -19.15
CA GLN A 56 -12.83 -12.26 -20.07
C GLN A 56 -14.27 -12.52 -20.49
N LEU A 57 -14.51 -12.53 -21.81
CA LEU A 57 -15.84 -12.62 -22.40
C LEU A 57 -15.79 -13.61 -23.57
N ASP A 58 -16.85 -14.41 -23.74
CA ASP A 58 -17.01 -15.19 -24.97
C ASP A 58 -17.26 -14.27 -26.17
N ALA A 59 -16.91 -14.73 -27.37
CA ALA A 59 -17.07 -13.98 -28.61
C ALA A 59 -18.49 -13.45 -28.84
N ARG A 60 -19.52 -14.22 -28.43
CA ARG A 60 -20.93 -13.82 -28.55
C ARG A 60 -21.27 -12.65 -27.63
N ALA A 61 -20.84 -12.71 -26.36
CA ALA A 61 -21.06 -11.65 -25.39
C ALA A 61 -20.31 -10.38 -25.80
N LEU A 62 -19.04 -10.53 -26.23
CA LEU A 62 -18.21 -9.42 -26.69
C LEU A 62 -18.82 -8.69 -27.89
N ALA A 63 -19.21 -9.42 -28.94
CA ALA A 63 -19.83 -8.83 -30.12
C ALA A 63 -21.11 -8.07 -29.76
N ARG A 64 -21.95 -8.67 -28.91
CA ARG A 64 -23.20 -8.06 -28.45
C ARG A 64 -22.95 -6.76 -27.68
N LEU A 65 -22.06 -6.78 -26.68
CA LEU A 65 -21.75 -5.61 -25.87
C LEU A 65 -21.25 -4.45 -26.73
N TYR A 66 -20.38 -4.75 -27.69
CA TYR A 66 -19.84 -3.75 -28.61
C TYR A 66 -20.91 -3.17 -29.55
N ASP A 67 -21.73 -4.02 -30.17
CA ASP A 67 -22.80 -3.61 -31.09
C ASP A 67 -23.87 -2.75 -30.40
N ASP A 68 -24.13 -3.03 -29.12
CA ASP A 68 -25.12 -2.31 -28.31
C ASP A 68 -24.55 -1.06 -27.62
N GLY A 69 -23.29 -0.70 -27.86
CA GLY A 69 -22.69 0.56 -27.42
C GLY A 69 -22.03 0.55 -26.04
N ALA A 70 -21.79 -0.62 -25.45
CA ALA A 70 -20.95 -0.73 -24.25
C ALA A 70 -19.49 -0.39 -24.58
N LEU A 71 -18.76 0.18 -23.61
CA LEU A 71 -17.32 0.40 -23.75
C LEU A 71 -16.57 -0.83 -23.26
N VAL A 72 -15.90 -1.54 -24.16
CA VAL A 72 -15.17 -2.77 -23.82
C VAL A 72 -13.69 -2.61 -24.08
N PHE A 73 -12.89 -2.69 -23.02
CA PHE A 73 -11.44 -2.71 -23.07
C PHE A 73 -10.95 -4.17 -23.06
N PRO A 74 -9.94 -4.52 -23.87
CA PRO A 74 -9.55 -5.90 -24.08
C PRO A 74 -8.90 -6.51 -22.85
N TRP A 75 -9.16 -7.81 -22.63
CA TRP A 75 -8.32 -8.63 -21.78
C TRP A 75 -6.93 -8.79 -22.40
N LEU A 76 -5.88 -8.72 -21.57
CA LEU A 76 -4.48 -8.85 -21.98
C LEU A 76 -3.94 -10.24 -21.57
N PRO A 77 -3.95 -11.25 -22.47
CA PRO A 77 -3.50 -12.60 -22.15
C PRO A 77 -1.98 -12.69 -22.00
N GLY A 78 -1.52 -13.73 -21.29
CA GLY A 78 -0.11 -14.12 -21.23
C GLY A 78 0.77 -13.29 -20.30
N LEU A 79 0.17 -12.39 -19.50
CA LEU A 79 0.85 -11.66 -18.44
C LEU A 79 0.83 -12.49 -17.14
N PRO A 80 1.91 -12.48 -16.34
CA PRO A 80 1.94 -13.14 -15.03
C PRO A 80 1.28 -12.31 -13.92
N TYR A 81 0.70 -11.16 -14.25
CA TYR A 81 -0.02 -10.27 -13.36
C TYR A 81 -1.33 -9.83 -14.01
N HIS A 82 -2.26 -9.31 -13.22
CA HIS A 82 -3.56 -8.84 -13.69
C HIS A 82 -3.58 -7.31 -13.83
N PRO A 83 -3.55 -6.74 -15.06
CA PRO A 83 -3.50 -5.28 -15.25
C PRO A 83 -4.76 -4.54 -14.82
N TYR A 84 -5.90 -5.22 -14.74
CA TYR A 84 -7.20 -4.65 -14.40
C TYR A 84 -7.70 -5.21 -13.07
N ARG A 85 -6.83 -5.38 -12.08
CA ARG A 85 -7.21 -5.96 -10.79
C ARG A 85 -7.98 -4.94 -9.93
N GLY A 86 -9.12 -5.33 -9.38
CA GLY A 86 -9.92 -4.47 -8.49
C GLY A 86 -9.59 -4.59 -7.00
N ALA A 87 -8.43 -5.14 -6.64
CA ALA A 87 -8.04 -5.29 -5.24
C ALA A 87 -6.52 -5.15 -5.07
N LEU A 88 -6.10 -4.77 -3.87
CA LEU A 88 -4.69 -4.75 -3.49
C LEU A 88 -4.13 -6.17 -3.32
N TYR A 89 -2.80 -6.31 -3.40
CA TYR A 89 -2.15 -7.60 -3.20
C TYR A 89 -2.25 -8.04 -1.74
N THR A 90 -2.36 -9.35 -1.54
CA THR A 90 -2.18 -9.95 -0.21
C THR A 90 -0.86 -10.70 -0.13
N VAL A 91 -0.38 -10.93 1.10
CA VAL A 91 0.77 -11.81 1.33
C VAL A 91 0.49 -13.22 0.80
N GLY A 92 -0.74 -13.72 0.97
CA GLY A 92 -1.11 -15.06 0.52
C GLY A 92 -1.06 -15.22 -1.00
N GLU A 93 -1.37 -14.16 -1.74
CA GLU A 93 -1.31 -14.11 -3.20
C GLU A 93 0.13 -13.98 -3.70
N LEU A 94 0.86 -12.95 -3.24
CA LEU A 94 2.23 -12.67 -3.72
C LEU A 94 3.20 -13.81 -3.42
N PHE A 95 3.03 -14.46 -2.27
CA PHE A 95 3.92 -15.51 -1.78
C PHE A 95 3.27 -16.90 -1.80
N PHE A 96 2.21 -17.09 -2.61
CA PHE A 96 1.59 -18.41 -2.76
C PHE A 96 2.64 -19.46 -3.10
N GLY A 97 2.64 -20.58 -2.36
CA GLY A 97 3.61 -21.68 -2.54
C GLY A 97 4.95 -21.51 -1.82
N PHE A 98 5.21 -20.37 -1.14
CA PHE A 98 6.44 -20.20 -0.36
C PHE A 98 6.49 -21.17 0.84
N ASP A 99 7.64 -21.84 0.97
CA ASP A 99 7.94 -22.84 2.00
C ASP A 99 9.10 -22.33 2.90
N PRO A 100 8.83 -22.01 4.18
CA PRO A 100 9.86 -21.50 5.11
C PRO A 100 11.02 -22.47 5.37
N ASP A 101 10.85 -23.76 5.09
CA ASP A 101 11.91 -24.77 5.26
C ASP A 101 12.72 -24.99 3.97
N ARG A 102 12.27 -24.41 2.85
CA ARG A 102 12.98 -24.33 1.57
C ARG A 102 12.99 -22.89 1.06
N PRO A 103 13.88 -22.01 1.57
CA PRO A 103 13.89 -20.59 1.24
C PRO A 103 13.97 -20.29 -0.27
N GLU A 104 14.57 -21.19 -1.04
CA GLU A 104 14.63 -21.13 -2.51
C GLU A 104 13.26 -21.19 -3.19
N SER A 105 12.22 -21.70 -2.51
CA SER A 105 10.84 -21.70 -3.01
C SER A 105 10.29 -20.29 -3.29
N TYR A 106 10.92 -19.24 -2.75
CA TYR A 106 10.62 -17.86 -3.13
C TYR A 106 10.71 -17.64 -4.64
N GLU A 107 11.59 -18.36 -5.31
CA GLU A 107 11.80 -18.31 -6.75
C GLU A 107 10.61 -18.79 -7.59
N GLU A 108 9.61 -19.42 -6.97
CA GLU A 108 8.39 -19.93 -7.62
C GLU A 108 7.15 -19.08 -7.32
N THR A 109 7.29 -18.07 -6.45
CA THR A 109 6.17 -17.22 -6.02
C THR A 109 5.69 -16.30 -7.15
N LEU A 110 4.46 -15.79 -7.01
CA LEU A 110 3.92 -14.77 -7.92
C LEU A 110 4.83 -13.54 -7.94
N ASP A 111 5.27 -13.08 -6.78
CA ASP A 111 6.12 -11.89 -6.66
C ASP A 111 7.38 -12.00 -7.54
N LYS A 112 8.08 -13.12 -7.43
CA LYS A 112 9.32 -13.37 -8.19
C LYS A 112 9.04 -13.67 -9.66
N THR A 113 7.92 -14.31 -9.97
CA THR A 113 7.49 -14.56 -11.36
C THR A 113 7.23 -13.25 -12.10
N VAL A 114 6.51 -12.31 -11.48
CA VAL A 114 6.26 -10.98 -12.05
C VAL A 114 7.57 -10.19 -12.16
N TYR A 115 8.44 -10.24 -11.15
CA TYR A 115 9.76 -9.59 -11.21
C TYR A 115 10.60 -10.06 -12.41
N ARG A 116 10.71 -11.38 -12.62
CA ARG A 116 11.48 -11.93 -13.75
C ARG A 116 10.88 -11.54 -15.10
N HIS A 117 9.56 -11.52 -15.21
CA HIS A 117 8.88 -11.02 -16.40
C HIS A 117 9.23 -9.55 -16.65
N TRP A 118 9.09 -8.71 -15.63
CA TRP A 118 9.44 -7.29 -15.69
C TRP A 118 10.89 -7.05 -16.12
N GLU A 119 11.86 -7.78 -15.55
CA GLU A 119 13.26 -7.70 -15.99
C GLU A 119 13.41 -8.10 -17.47
N LYS A 120 12.79 -9.22 -17.86
CA LYS A 120 12.89 -9.76 -19.22
C LYS A 120 12.25 -8.84 -20.26
N THR A 121 11.21 -8.09 -19.91
CA THR A 121 10.47 -7.22 -20.81
C THR A 121 10.98 -5.78 -20.87
N GLY A 122 12.13 -5.47 -20.24
CA GLY A 122 12.79 -4.16 -20.32
C GLY A 122 12.67 -3.29 -19.06
N GLY A 123 12.07 -3.83 -17.99
CA GLY A 123 11.98 -3.18 -16.69
C GLY A 123 11.28 -1.81 -16.75
N PRO A 124 11.94 -0.72 -16.33
CA PRO A 124 11.35 0.63 -16.35
C PRO A 124 11.15 1.18 -17.77
N HIS A 125 11.77 0.56 -18.77
CA HIS A 125 11.66 0.93 -20.19
C HIS A 125 11.21 -0.29 -21.02
N PRO A 126 9.91 -0.65 -20.94
CA PRO A 126 9.42 -1.84 -21.62
C PRO A 126 9.71 -1.85 -23.12
N GLN A 127 10.10 -3.02 -23.64
CA GLN A 127 10.50 -3.19 -25.03
C GLN A 127 9.32 -3.18 -26.01
N SER A 128 8.10 -3.38 -25.51
CA SER A 128 6.87 -3.35 -26.33
C SER A 128 5.87 -2.34 -25.79
N LEU A 129 5.11 -1.73 -26.70
CA LEU A 129 4.02 -0.83 -26.34
C LEU A 129 2.96 -1.52 -25.48
N LEU A 130 2.68 -2.80 -25.77
CA LEU A 130 1.67 -3.56 -25.05
C LEU A 130 2.08 -3.79 -23.59
N GLU A 131 3.34 -4.14 -23.34
CA GLU A 131 3.87 -4.27 -21.98
C GLU A 131 3.86 -2.92 -21.26
N ALA A 132 4.29 -1.83 -21.93
CA ALA A 132 4.25 -0.50 -21.35
C ALA A 132 2.83 -0.09 -20.93
N LEU A 133 1.84 -0.34 -21.79
CA LEU A 133 0.45 -0.10 -21.48
C LEU A 133 -0.04 -0.99 -20.34
N ALA A 134 0.29 -2.29 -20.35
CA ALA A 134 -0.12 -3.23 -19.31
C ALA A 134 0.41 -2.84 -17.92
N GLN A 135 1.68 -2.41 -17.82
CA GLN A 135 2.23 -1.91 -16.56
C GLN A 135 1.52 -0.63 -16.07
N ARG A 136 1.16 0.29 -16.98
CA ARG A 136 0.42 1.50 -16.62
C ARG A 136 -1.02 1.22 -16.19
N LEU A 137 -1.70 0.31 -16.87
CA LEU A 137 -3.04 -0.15 -16.49
C LEU A 137 -3.01 -0.80 -15.11
N HIS A 138 -2.02 -1.67 -14.87
CA HIS A 138 -1.81 -2.28 -13.56
C HIS A 138 -1.60 -1.22 -12.47
N ASP A 139 -0.67 -0.29 -12.67
CA ASP A 139 -0.38 0.75 -11.67
C ASP A 139 -1.61 1.64 -11.40
N HIS A 140 -2.40 1.94 -12.44
CA HIS A 140 -3.66 2.65 -12.27
C HIS A 140 -4.67 1.86 -11.41
N ALA A 141 -4.84 0.56 -11.69
CA ALA A 141 -5.73 -0.31 -10.93
C ALA A 141 -5.28 -0.48 -9.46
N ILE A 142 -3.97 -0.48 -9.20
CA ILE A 142 -3.43 -0.45 -7.84
C ILE A 142 -3.76 0.86 -7.13
N THR A 143 -3.63 2.01 -7.80
CA THR A 143 -4.00 3.31 -7.22
C THR A 143 -5.48 3.37 -6.89
N ASP A 144 -6.33 2.92 -7.81
CA ASP A 144 -7.78 2.84 -7.64
C ASP A 144 -8.17 2.00 -6.40
N ALA A 145 -7.67 0.76 -6.33
CA ALA A 145 -7.90 -0.11 -5.16
C ALA A 145 -7.28 0.42 -3.85
N MET A 146 -6.23 1.26 -3.94
CA MET A 146 -5.65 1.94 -2.79
C MET A 146 -6.54 3.10 -2.34
N GLU A 147 -7.13 3.86 -3.26
CA GLU A 147 -8.07 4.93 -2.95
C GLU A 147 -9.31 4.39 -2.24
N ASP A 148 -9.83 3.23 -2.64
CA ASP A 148 -10.92 2.55 -1.91
C ASP A 148 -10.60 2.25 -0.44
N LEU A 149 -9.34 1.86 -0.16
CA LEU A 149 -8.88 1.64 1.22
C LEU A 149 -8.78 2.96 2.00
N LEU A 150 -8.34 4.03 1.34
CA LEU A 150 -8.08 5.34 1.94
C LEU A 150 -9.36 6.17 2.14
N PHE A 151 -10.33 6.02 1.24
CA PHE A 151 -11.59 6.76 1.19
C PHE A 151 -12.80 5.81 1.11
N PRO A 152 -12.97 4.90 2.10
CA PRO A 152 -14.05 3.93 2.08
C PRO A 152 -15.43 4.61 2.03
N PRO A 153 -16.36 4.16 1.16
CA PRO A 153 -17.69 4.75 1.04
C PRO A 153 -18.47 4.71 2.37
N GLY A 154 -19.01 5.85 2.79
CA GLY A 154 -19.81 5.96 4.02
C GLY A 154 -19.00 5.92 5.32
N GLU A 155 -17.67 5.89 5.23
CA GLU A 155 -16.75 5.93 6.36
C GLU A 155 -15.85 7.18 6.29
N PRO A 156 -15.32 7.67 7.43
CA PRO A 156 -14.30 8.71 7.40
C PRO A 156 -13.05 8.26 6.63
N LYS A 157 -12.42 9.19 5.90
CA LYS A 157 -11.11 8.97 5.28
C LYS A 157 -10.10 8.44 6.31
N LYS A 158 -9.24 7.50 5.91
CA LYS A 158 -8.24 6.92 6.80
C LYS A 158 -7.21 7.97 7.20
N LYS A 159 -6.80 7.95 8.47
CA LYS A 159 -5.76 8.81 9.03
C LYS A 159 -4.41 8.16 8.80
N VAL A 160 -3.76 8.50 7.69
CA VAL A 160 -2.51 7.83 7.30
C VAL A 160 -1.31 8.42 8.01
N VAL A 161 -0.52 7.58 8.67
CA VAL A 161 0.80 7.94 9.18
C VAL A 161 1.84 7.12 8.43
N ALA A 162 2.72 7.80 7.71
CA ALA A 162 3.82 7.13 7.02
C ALA A 162 5.03 6.94 7.93
N VAL A 163 5.70 5.80 7.81
CA VAL A 163 6.98 5.55 8.47
C VAL A 163 8.07 5.35 7.43
N MET A 164 9.06 6.24 7.47
CA MET A 164 10.21 6.25 6.58
C MET A 164 11.48 5.85 7.34
N GLY A 165 12.39 5.16 6.66
CA GLY A 165 13.63 4.72 7.29
C GLY A 165 14.47 3.78 6.45
N GLY A 166 15.67 3.46 6.95
CA GLY A 166 16.60 2.60 6.24
C GLY A 166 16.10 1.16 6.08
N HIS A 167 16.12 0.66 4.84
CA HIS A 167 15.89 -0.76 4.53
C HIS A 167 16.92 -1.69 5.20
N GLY A 168 18.10 -1.17 5.53
CA GLY A 168 19.19 -1.89 6.19
C GLY A 168 19.12 -1.93 7.72
N LEU A 169 18.06 -1.41 8.35
CA LEU A 169 17.88 -1.47 9.80
C LEU A 169 17.77 -2.93 10.27
N SER A 170 18.66 -3.34 11.17
CA SER A 170 18.71 -4.70 11.69
C SER A 170 17.54 -4.98 12.63
N ARG A 171 16.96 -6.18 12.59
CA ARG A 171 15.95 -6.64 13.57
C ARG A 171 16.49 -6.73 15.01
N LEU A 172 17.82 -6.69 15.18
CA LEU A 172 18.47 -6.61 16.51
C LEU A 172 18.65 -5.18 17.02
N ASP A 173 18.46 -4.18 16.15
CA ASP A 173 18.63 -2.79 16.52
C ASP A 173 17.49 -2.34 17.45
N VAL A 174 17.81 -1.52 18.45
CA VAL A 174 16.80 -0.95 19.35
C VAL A 174 15.80 -0.08 18.58
N GLY A 175 16.25 0.61 17.53
CA GLY A 175 15.42 1.43 16.66
C GLY A 175 14.39 0.62 15.87
N TYR A 176 14.67 -0.65 15.53
CA TYR A 176 13.68 -1.52 14.89
C TYR A 176 12.48 -1.71 15.80
N TYR A 177 12.74 -2.06 17.07
CA TYR A 177 11.65 -2.34 17.99
C TYR A 177 10.92 -1.08 18.44
N GLU A 178 11.61 0.05 18.53
CA GLU A 178 10.99 1.34 18.81
C GLU A 178 10.00 1.74 17.70
N VAL A 179 10.39 1.60 16.42
CA VAL A 179 9.49 1.82 15.29
C VAL A 179 8.27 0.89 15.37
N ALA A 180 8.47 -0.38 15.71
CA ALA A 180 7.37 -1.32 15.88
C ALA A 180 6.42 -0.93 17.02
N ARG A 181 6.93 -0.42 18.14
CA ARG A 181 6.10 0.06 19.25
C ARG A 181 5.28 1.30 18.88
N ILE A 182 5.89 2.27 18.20
CA ILE A 182 5.22 3.48 17.70
C ILE A 182 4.08 3.08 16.77
N ALA A 183 4.37 2.26 15.75
CA ALA A 183 3.37 1.83 14.78
C ALA A 183 2.23 1.05 15.43
N ARG A 184 2.53 0.17 16.41
CA ARG A 184 1.52 -0.56 17.18
C ARG A 184 0.60 0.36 17.97
N ALA A 185 1.17 1.37 18.65
CA ALA A 185 0.40 2.33 19.43
C ALA A 185 -0.52 3.18 18.54
N LEU A 186 0.00 3.70 17.43
CA LEU A 186 -0.78 4.46 16.45
C LEU A 186 -1.89 3.60 15.80
N THR A 187 -1.59 2.36 15.44
CA THR A 187 -2.60 1.43 14.88
C THR A 187 -3.75 1.21 15.86
N ARG A 188 -3.46 1.05 17.16
CA ARG A 188 -4.49 0.93 18.22
C ARG A 188 -5.36 2.17 18.39
N LEU A 189 -4.86 3.33 17.97
CA LEU A 189 -5.57 4.60 18.00
C LEU A 189 -6.34 4.87 16.69
N GLY A 190 -6.35 3.92 15.75
CA GLY A 190 -7.11 4.01 14.50
C GLY A 190 -6.37 4.69 13.35
N PHE A 191 -5.05 4.93 13.48
CA PHE A 191 -4.23 5.40 12.36
C PHE A 191 -3.90 4.25 11.41
N LEU A 192 -3.93 4.53 10.11
CA LEU A 192 -3.46 3.62 9.07
C LEU A 192 -1.94 3.79 8.90
N ILE A 193 -1.17 2.77 9.24
CA ILE A 193 0.29 2.79 9.05
C ILE A 193 0.62 2.50 7.58
N ALA A 194 1.37 3.40 6.95
CA ALA A 194 1.86 3.24 5.58
C ALA A 194 3.39 3.24 5.50
N THR A 195 3.96 2.42 4.62
CA THR A 195 5.41 2.43 4.35
C THR A 195 5.69 2.04 2.89
N GLY A 196 6.96 2.13 2.47
CA GLY A 196 7.41 1.57 1.20
C GLY A 196 7.35 0.02 1.11
N GLY A 197 6.95 -0.69 2.17
CA GLY A 197 6.70 -2.14 2.14
C GLY A 197 7.95 -3.02 2.10
N GLY A 198 9.16 -2.45 2.20
CA GLY A 198 10.42 -3.19 2.19
C GLY A 198 10.86 -3.70 3.58
N PRO A 199 12.13 -4.11 3.74
CA PRO A 199 12.72 -4.54 5.00
C PRO A 199 13.05 -3.37 5.95
N GLY A 200 13.67 -3.68 7.09
CA GLY A 200 14.18 -2.67 8.03
C GLY A 200 13.07 -1.91 8.74
N ALA A 201 13.15 -0.57 8.76
CA ALA A 201 12.15 0.27 9.43
C ALA A 201 10.73 0.08 8.87
N MET A 202 10.62 -0.18 7.56
CA MET A 202 9.34 -0.46 6.90
C MET A 202 8.72 -1.75 7.43
N GLU A 203 9.51 -2.82 7.51
CA GLU A 203 9.07 -4.09 8.13
C GLU A 203 8.71 -3.89 9.60
N ALA A 204 9.53 -3.17 10.36
CA ALA A 204 9.28 -2.91 11.78
C ALA A 204 7.92 -2.25 12.02
N ALA A 205 7.56 -1.26 11.21
CA ALA A 205 6.27 -0.58 11.34
C ALA A 205 5.09 -1.53 11.08
N HIS A 206 5.16 -2.35 10.03
CA HIS A 206 4.14 -3.35 9.75
C HIS A 206 4.09 -4.48 10.79
N PHE A 207 5.25 -4.92 11.31
CA PHE A 207 5.32 -5.86 12.42
C PHE A 207 4.61 -5.30 13.66
N GLY A 208 4.82 -4.01 13.97
CA GLY A 208 4.09 -3.29 15.01
C GLY A 208 2.57 -3.32 14.82
N ALA A 209 2.11 -2.90 13.64
CA ALA A 209 0.69 -2.90 13.29
C ALA A 209 0.06 -4.30 13.35
N TYR A 210 0.77 -5.32 12.85
CA TYR A 210 0.34 -6.73 12.88
C TYR A 210 0.08 -7.25 14.30
N PHE A 211 0.80 -6.74 15.30
CA PHE A 211 0.62 -7.10 16.72
C PHE A 211 -0.28 -6.13 17.49
N ALA A 212 -0.98 -5.19 16.85
CA ALA A 212 -1.87 -4.24 17.52
C ALA A 212 -2.99 -4.93 18.33
N GLY A 213 -3.60 -5.97 17.77
CA GLY A 213 -4.64 -6.77 18.44
C GLY A 213 -4.13 -7.82 19.43
N ARG A 214 -2.82 -7.88 19.68
CA ARG A 214 -2.14 -8.92 20.47
C ARG A 214 -1.50 -8.34 21.72
N ASP A 215 -1.17 -9.18 22.70
CA ASP A 215 -0.51 -8.71 23.93
C ASP A 215 1.00 -8.45 23.72
N ASP A 216 1.64 -7.83 24.71
CA ASP A 216 3.06 -7.46 24.64
C ASP A 216 3.97 -8.70 24.68
N ALA A 217 3.55 -9.77 25.37
CA ALA A 217 4.33 -10.99 25.49
C ALA A 217 4.37 -11.76 24.17
N GLU A 218 3.28 -11.78 23.41
CA GLU A 218 3.20 -12.33 22.07
C GLU A 218 4.15 -11.60 21.11
N MET A 219 4.14 -10.26 21.13
CA MET A 219 5.03 -9.46 20.28
C MET A 219 6.51 -9.68 20.62
N GLU A 220 6.85 -9.79 21.91
CA GLU A 220 8.22 -10.03 22.36
C GLU A 220 8.73 -11.43 21.99
N GLN A 221 7.86 -12.44 22.09
CA GLN A 221 8.17 -13.78 21.58
C GLN A 221 8.35 -13.79 20.06
N ALA A 222 7.52 -13.06 19.31
CA ALA A 222 7.66 -12.94 17.87
C ALA A 222 8.97 -12.22 17.48
N ARG A 223 9.34 -11.16 18.21
CA ARG A 223 10.62 -10.46 18.05
C ARG A 223 11.80 -11.43 18.20
N SER A 224 11.73 -12.35 19.16
CA SER A 224 12.76 -13.37 19.39
C SER A 224 12.90 -14.36 18.21
N ILE A 225 11.83 -14.62 17.45
CA ILE A 225 11.88 -15.42 16.22
C ILE A 225 12.57 -14.63 15.11
N LEU A 226 12.17 -13.37 14.89
CA LEU A 226 12.75 -12.50 13.86
C LEU A 226 14.25 -12.25 14.09
N ALA A 227 14.66 -12.10 15.35
CA ALA A 227 16.05 -11.86 15.76
C ALA A 227 17.04 -12.95 15.29
N GLN A 228 16.58 -14.14 14.91
CA GLN A 228 17.43 -15.22 14.38
C GLN A 228 17.93 -14.96 12.96
N ALA A 229 17.32 -14.00 12.25
CA ALA A 229 17.77 -13.54 10.94
C ALA A 229 17.73 -12.00 10.92
N PRO A 230 18.75 -11.34 11.51
CA PRO A 230 18.77 -9.90 11.75
C PRO A 230 18.68 -9.02 10.50
N SER A 231 19.28 -9.46 9.40
CA SER A 231 19.45 -8.70 8.17
C SER A 231 18.56 -9.26 7.08
N TYR A 232 18.01 -8.39 6.22
CA TYR A 232 17.26 -8.81 5.03
C TYR A 232 18.09 -9.61 4.01
N LYS A 233 19.42 -9.58 4.16
CA LYS A 233 20.36 -10.37 3.37
C LYS A 233 20.54 -11.79 3.91
N ASP A 234 20.03 -12.08 5.10
CA ASP A 234 20.12 -13.41 5.67
C ASP A 234 19.12 -14.33 4.97
N ALA A 235 19.56 -15.53 4.56
CA ALA A 235 18.72 -16.50 3.86
C ALA A 235 17.44 -16.88 4.65
N LEU A 236 17.49 -16.77 5.98
CA LEU A 236 16.37 -17.07 6.86
C LEU A 236 15.51 -15.84 7.19
N TRP A 237 15.78 -14.65 6.65
CA TRP A 237 15.03 -13.43 6.96
C TRP A 237 13.54 -13.57 6.67
N MET A 238 13.21 -14.02 5.47
CA MET A 238 11.83 -14.30 5.03
C MET A 238 11.23 -15.52 5.74
N PRO A 239 11.91 -16.70 5.81
CA PRO A 239 11.46 -17.82 6.62
C PRO A 239 11.06 -17.48 8.06
N GLN A 240 11.86 -16.68 8.77
CA GLN A 240 11.52 -16.30 10.15
C GLN A 240 10.26 -15.44 10.23
N ALA A 241 10.03 -14.56 9.25
CA ALA A 241 8.80 -13.77 9.20
C ALA A 241 7.56 -14.66 8.94
N PHE A 242 7.67 -15.67 8.07
CA PHE A 242 6.60 -16.66 7.89
C PHE A 242 6.40 -17.56 9.11
N ARG A 243 7.46 -17.90 9.86
CA ARG A 243 7.33 -18.63 11.14
C ARG A 243 6.56 -17.80 12.17
N VAL A 244 6.78 -16.49 12.23
CA VAL A 244 5.96 -15.57 13.04
C VAL A 244 4.50 -15.62 12.59
N ARG A 245 4.23 -15.46 11.29
CA ARG A 245 2.84 -15.53 10.77
C ARG A 245 2.17 -16.88 11.03
N ALA A 246 2.91 -17.98 10.95
CA ALA A 246 2.37 -19.32 11.24
C ALA A 246 2.04 -19.50 12.73
N LYS A 247 2.89 -18.97 13.63
CA LYS A 247 2.65 -19.00 15.07
C LYS A 247 1.52 -18.06 15.50
N TYR A 248 1.39 -16.91 14.84
CA TYR A 248 0.43 -15.84 15.17
C TYR A 248 -0.42 -15.47 13.96
N PRO A 249 -1.24 -16.39 13.40
CA PRO A 249 -1.96 -16.15 12.15
C PRO A 249 -2.88 -14.92 12.25
N PRO A 250 -3.00 -14.13 11.18
CA PRO A 250 -3.93 -13.00 11.18
C PRO A 250 -5.36 -13.53 11.28
N LYS A 251 -6.18 -12.89 12.09
CA LYS A 251 -7.62 -13.13 12.14
C LYS A 251 -8.29 -12.39 10.99
N ALA A 252 -9.44 -12.88 10.52
CA ALA A 252 -10.20 -12.22 9.44
C ALA A 252 -10.53 -10.75 9.77
N GLU A 253 -10.82 -10.45 11.04
CA GLU A 253 -11.12 -9.09 11.52
C GLU A 253 -9.88 -8.19 11.67
N ASP A 254 -8.65 -8.73 11.66
CA ASP A 254 -7.45 -7.94 11.90
C ASP A 254 -7.16 -6.97 10.75
N SER A 255 -7.44 -7.35 9.50
CA SER A 255 -7.25 -6.48 8.33
C SER A 255 -8.21 -5.29 8.31
N GLU A 256 -9.38 -5.41 8.94
CA GLU A 256 -10.36 -4.34 9.07
C GLU A 256 -10.06 -3.45 10.30
N ARG A 257 -9.72 -4.06 11.43
CA ARG A 257 -9.48 -3.34 12.70
C ARG A 257 -8.11 -2.70 12.80
N PHE A 258 -7.09 -3.35 12.24
CA PHE A 258 -5.69 -2.95 12.36
C PHE A 258 -5.02 -2.92 10.97
N PRO A 259 -5.58 -2.18 9.99
CA PRO A 259 -5.03 -2.15 8.65
C PRO A 259 -3.64 -1.51 8.65
N SER A 260 -2.78 -1.99 7.75
CA SER A 260 -1.56 -1.30 7.35
C SER A 260 -1.30 -1.48 5.86
N LEU A 261 -0.69 -0.48 5.25
CA LEU A 261 -0.52 -0.36 3.80
C LEU A 261 0.98 -0.37 3.44
N GLY A 262 1.45 -1.47 2.86
CA GLY A 262 2.77 -1.54 2.25
C GLY A 262 2.68 -1.14 0.79
N ILE A 263 3.52 -0.23 0.34
CA ILE A 263 3.55 0.21 -1.05
C ILE A 263 4.91 -0.15 -1.67
N PRO A 264 5.20 -1.42 -2.01
CA PRO A 264 6.49 -1.84 -2.58
C PRO A 264 6.57 -1.64 -4.10
N THR A 265 7.72 -1.98 -4.69
CA THR A 265 7.92 -1.95 -6.16
C THR A 265 8.73 -3.14 -6.66
N TRP A 266 8.55 -3.51 -7.92
CA TRP A 266 9.45 -4.45 -8.61
C TRP A 266 10.76 -3.82 -9.07
N LEU A 267 10.89 -2.48 -9.11
CA LEU A 267 12.15 -1.83 -9.47
C LEU A 267 13.30 -2.23 -8.53
N TYR A 268 13.00 -2.39 -7.25
CA TYR A 268 13.93 -2.86 -6.23
C TYR A 268 13.75 -4.36 -5.97
N GLY A 269 13.63 -5.21 -6.99
CA GLY A 269 13.29 -6.63 -6.78
C GLY A 269 14.33 -7.50 -6.04
N HIS A 270 15.41 -6.89 -5.53
CA HIS A 270 16.31 -7.48 -4.53
C HIS A 270 15.86 -7.19 -3.08
N GLU A 271 14.93 -6.24 -2.88
CA GLU A 271 14.22 -5.96 -1.64
C GLU A 271 12.82 -6.57 -1.72
N PRO A 272 12.64 -7.81 -1.22
CA PRO A 272 11.32 -8.43 -1.21
C PRO A 272 10.35 -7.64 -0.31
N PRO A 273 9.04 -7.59 -0.65
CA PRO A 273 8.04 -7.04 0.25
C PRO A 273 8.09 -7.74 1.61
N ASN A 274 7.95 -6.98 2.71
CA ASN A 274 7.75 -7.60 4.01
C ASN A 274 6.35 -8.26 4.07
N VAL A 275 6.21 -9.21 4.98
CA VAL A 275 5.01 -10.05 5.07
C VAL A 275 4.07 -9.65 6.21
N PHE A 276 4.27 -8.48 6.83
CA PHE A 276 3.42 -8.04 7.95
C PHE A 276 2.35 -7.03 7.55
N ALA A 277 2.49 -6.39 6.38
CA ALA A 277 1.45 -5.51 5.84
C ALA A 277 0.15 -6.29 5.60
N THR A 278 -1.00 -5.67 5.92
CA THR A 278 -2.32 -6.28 5.65
C THR A 278 -2.75 -6.05 4.21
N HIS A 279 -2.39 -4.90 3.63
CA HIS A 279 -2.67 -4.51 2.25
C HIS A 279 -1.36 -4.15 1.54
N ILE A 280 -1.20 -4.59 0.28
CA ILE A 280 0.02 -4.36 -0.50
C ILE A 280 -0.32 -3.70 -1.84
N ALA A 281 0.04 -2.43 -1.99
CA ALA A 281 -0.05 -1.68 -3.25
C ALA A 281 1.29 -1.73 -3.97
N LYS A 282 1.57 -2.86 -4.67
CA LYS A 282 2.85 -3.06 -5.34
C LYS A 282 2.85 -2.43 -6.74
N TYR A 283 3.78 -1.53 -7.03
CA TYR A 283 3.84 -0.77 -8.30
C TYR A 283 4.99 -1.19 -9.22
N PHE A 284 4.80 -1.04 -10.52
CA PHE A 284 5.89 -1.03 -11.50
C PHE A 284 6.60 0.34 -11.53
N ALA A 285 5.84 1.44 -11.60
CA ALA A 285 6.37 2.79 -11.64
C ALA A 285 6.79 3.29 -10.24
N ASN A 286 8.09 3.24 -9.96
CA ASN A 286 8.64 3.70 -8.68
C ASN A 286 8.36 5.19 -8.41
N SER A 287 8.33 6.05 -9.44
CA SER A 287 8.06 7.49 -9.26
C SER A 287 6.65 7.76 -8.71
N VAL A 288 5.66 6.97 -9.12
CA VAL A 288 4.27 7.10 -8.62
C VAL A 288 4.20 6.65 -7.17
N ARG A 289 4.85 5.53 -6.87
CA ARG A 289 4.96 4.99 -5.51
C ARG A 289 5.63 5.97 -4.53
N GLU A 290 6.81 6.48 -4.85
CA GLU A 290 7.61 7.31 -3.94
C GLU A 290 6.89 8.59 -3.55
N ASP A 291 6.32 9.30 -4.54
CA ASP A 291 5.54 10.50 -4.29
C ASP A 291 4.18 10.17 -3.65
N GLY A 292 3.57 9.06 -4.04
CA GLY A 292 2.26 8.60 -3.55
C GLY A 292 2.25 8.32 -2.05
N ILE A 293 3.26 7.63 -1.50
CA ILE A 293 3.33 7.30 -0.05
C ILE A 293 3.30 8.58 0.79
N LEU A 294 4.03 9.61 0.39
CA LEU A 294 4.07 10.90 1.09
C LEU A 294 2.78 11.68 0.92
N THR A 295 2.25 11.70 -0.30
CA THR A 295 1.02 12.43 -0.65
C THR A 295 -0.18 11.95 0.19
N ILE A 296 -0.27 10.65 0.48
CA ILE A 296 -1.36 10.09 1.29
C ILE A 296 -1.15 10.31 2.80
N ALA A 297 0.06 10.61 3.27
CA ALA A 297 0.46 10.66 4.69
C ALA A 297 -0.02 11.94 5.42
N THR A 298 -1.30 12.25 5.29
CA THR A 298 -1.93 13.47 5.83
C THR A 298 -2.00 13.52 7.35
N GLY A 299 -1.85 12.38 8.05
CA GLY A 299 -1.75 12.31 9.51
C GLY A 299 -0.33 12.55 10.05
N GLY A 300 0.68 12.56 9.19
CA GLY A 300 2.07 12.82 9.53
C GLY A 300 3.04 11.76 9.01
N VAL A 301 4.33 12.09 9.05
CA VAL A 301 5.45 11.24 8.64
C VAL A 301 6.44 11.09 9.79
N VAL A 302 6.79 9.84 10.11
CA VAL A 302 7.82 9.49 11.09
C VAL A 302 9.10 9.09 10.36
N PHE A 303 10.17 9.83 10.58
CA PHE A 303 11.48 9.60 9.97
C PHE A 303 12.43 8.92 10.96
N SER A 304 12.59 7.60 10.82
CA SER A 304 13.62 6.83 11.52
C SER A 304 14.96 6.90 10.78
N PRO A 305 16.11 6.65 11.44
CA PRO A 305 17.42 6.77 10.82
C PRO A 305 17.53 6.04 9.48
N GLY A 306 18.04 6.74 8.47
CA GLY A 306 18.01 6.28 7.09
C GLY A 306 19.15 6.80 6.21
N SER A 307 19.07 6.52 4.92
CA SER A 307 20.08 6.92 3.94
C SER A 307 19.50 7.80 2.84
N ALA A 308 20.12 7.84 1.66
CA ALA A 308 19.75 8.75 0.58
C ALA A 308 18.25 8.74 0.25
N GLY A 309 17.61 7.57 0.18
CA GLY A 309 16.15 7.47 -0.05
C GLY A 309 15.33 8.18 1.03
N THR A 310 15.59 7.90 2.31
CA THR A 310 14.92 8.57 3.43
C THR A 310 15.16 10.08 3.43
N ILE A 311 16.36 10.54 3.03
CA ILE A 311 16.66 11.97 2.93
C ILE A 311 15.88 12.61 1.77
N GLN A 312 15.75 11.93 0.64
CA GLN A 312 14.90 12.37 -0.45
C GLN A 312 13.45 12.55 0.02
N GLU A 313 12.91 11.54 0.71
CA GLU A 313 11.54 11.56 1.26
C GLU A 313 11.33 12.73 2.23
N ILE A 314 12.31 13.02 3.09
CA ILE A 314 12.26 14.19 4.01
C ILE A 314 12.05 15.50 3.24
N PHE A 315 12.80 15.71 2.15
CA PHE A 315 12.69 16.95 1.38
C PHE A 315 11.48 16.99 0.45
N GLN A 316 10.98 15.84 -0.01
CA GLN A 316 9.70 15.75 -0.72
C GLN A 316 8.55 16.17 0.20
N ASP A 317 8.48 15.61 1.41
CA ASP A 317 7.45 15.95 2.41
C ASP A 317 7.55 17.42 2.86
N ALA A 318 8.77 17.91 3.13
CA ALA A 318 9.00 19.31 3.44
C ALA A 318 8.50 20.26 2.34
N CYS A 319 8.70 19.89 1.07
CA CYS A 319 8.22 20.65 -0.09
C CYS A 319 6.69 20.65 -0.16
N GLN A 320 6.06 19.48 0.02
CA GLN A 320 4.59 19.36 0.06
C GLN A 320 4.00 20.22 1.20
N ASN A 321 4.61 20.19 2.38
CA ASN A 321 4.24 20.99 3.53
C ASN A 321 4.47 22.50 3.33
N HIS A 322 5.55 22.89 2.64
CA HIS A 322 5.85 24.29 2.31
C HIS A 322 4.78 24.89 1.40
N TYR A 323 4.33 24.13 0.40
CA TYR A 323 3.32 24.58 -0.58
C TYR A 323 1.88 24.19 -0.24
N LYS A 324 1.67 23.42 0.84
CA LYS A 324 0.37 22.84 1.22
C LYS A 324 -0.26 22.06 0.07
N SER A 325 0.55 21.32 -0.69
CA SER A 325 0.15 20.67 -1.95
C SER A 325 -0.94 19.60 -1.78
N THR A 326 -1.02 18.99 -0.59
CA THR A 326 -2.02 17.96 -0.24
C THR A 326 -3.25 18.55 0.49
N GLY A 327 -3.34 19.88 0.58
CA GLY A 327 -4.40 20.59 1.28
C GLY A 327 -4.21 20.68 2.81
N VAL A 328 -3.26 19.93 3.37
CA VAL A 328 -2.90 19.99 4.80
C VAL A 328 -1.40 20.23 4.97
N VAL A 329 -1.02 20.66 6.17
CA VAL A 329 0.36 20.64 6.63
C VAL A 329 0.44 19.58 7.71
N SER A 330 1.19 18.51 7.50
CA SER A 330 1.24 17.34 8.38
C SER A 330 2.49 17.34 9.28
N PRO A 331 2.49 16.63 10.42
CA PRO A 331 3.65 16.47 11.29
C PRO A 331 4.82 15.78 10.60
N MET A 332 6.03 16.33 10.77
CA MET A 332 7.29 15.68 10.41
C MET A 332 8.04 15.35 11.70
N VAL A 333 8.05 14.08 12.10
CA VAL A 333 8.61 13.65 13.39
C VAL A 333 9.84 12.78 13.18
N PHE A 334 10.99 13.27 13.64
CA PHE A 334 12.30 12.62 13.48
C PHE A 334 12.65 11.81 14.74
N LEU A 335 12.89 10.52 14.56
CA LEU A 335 13.39 9.63 15.62
C LEU A 335 14.92 9.50 15.52
N GLY A 336 15.61 9.68 16.64
CA GLY A 336 17.08 9.56 16.71
C GLY A 336 17.77 10.92 16.57
N LYS A 337 17.80 11.69 17.65
CA LYS A 337 18.25 13.09 17.67
C LYS A 337 19.68 13.25 17.16
N ALA A 338 20.62 12.52 17.77
CA ALA A 338 22.04 12.56 17.39
C ALA A 338 22.26 12.18 15.92
N PHE A 339 21.45 11.26 15.38
CA PHE A 339 21.56 10.88 13.97
C PHE A 339 21.23 12.06 13.05
N TRP A 340 20.10 12.74 13.30
CA TRP A 340 19.60 13.80 12.43
C TRP A 340 20.19 15.19 12.69
N THR A 341 20.93 15.38 13.79
CA THR A 341 21.62 16.66 14.10
C THR A 341 23.13 16.60 13.96
N GLU A 342 23.75 15.42 14.07
CA GLU A 342 25.21 15.28 14.08
C GLU A 342 25.71 14.33 12.99
N THR A 343 25.14 13.11 12.88
CA THR A 343 25.63 12.10 11.93
C THR A 343 25.28 12.45 10.49
N LYS A 344 24.01 12.80 10.25
CA LYS A 344 23.47 13.30 8.99
C LYS A 344 22.61 14.53 9.32
N PRO A 345 23.20 15.73 9.40
CA PRO A 345 22.56 16.92 9.96
C PRO A 345 21.49 17.53 9.03
N VAL A 346 20.47 16.74 8.69
CA VAL A 346 19.33 17.16 7.85
C VAL A 346 18.38 18.03 8.65
N PHE A 347 18.12 17.70 9.92
CA PHE A 347 17.15 18.42 10.74
C PHE A 347 17.52 19.90 10.96
N PRO A 348 18.79 20.28 11.24
CA PRO A 348 19.17 21.69 11.34
C PRO A 348 18.89 22.50 10.06
N LEU A 349 19.15 21.92 8.88
CA LEU A 349 18.85 22.57 7.61
C LEU A 349 17.33 22.71 7.40
N LEU A 350 16.58 21.63 7.65
CA LEU A 350 15.12 21.63 7.52
C LEU A 350 14.47 22.65 8.45
N ALA A 351 14.93 22.74 9.70
CA ALA A 351 14.44 23.74 10.66
C ALA A 351 14.68 25.18 10.18
N GLN A 352 15.79 25.45 9.49
CA GLN A 352 16.03 26.75 8.88
C GLN A 352 15.08 27.04 7.71
N LEU A 353 14.80 26.04 6.87
CA LEU A 353 13.86 26.16 5.75
C LEU A 353 12.40 26.33 6.22
N ALA A 354 12.08 25.81 7.40
CA ALA A 354 10.74 25.90 7.96
C ALA A 354 10.45 27.24 8.63
N LYS A 355 11.48 28.01 8.99
CA LYS A 355 11.33 29.24 9.76
C LYS A 355 10.37 30.22 9.09
N GLY A 356 9.30 30.59 9.79
CA GLY A 356 8.26 31.49 9.30
C GLY A 356 7.20 30.83 8.40
N MET A 357 7.31 29.51 8.17
CA MET A 357 6.34 28.72 7.42
C MET A 357 5.37 28.00 8.36
N GLU A 358 4.19 27.64 7.87
CA GLU A 358 3.18 26.96 8.70
C GLU A 358 3.69 25.64 9.28
N TYR A 359 4.53 24.89 8.55
CA TYR A 359 5.02 23.59 8.98
C TYR A 359 6.10 23.64 10.07
N GLU A 360 6.59 24.84 10.44
CA GLU A 360 7.56 25.02 11.54
C GLU A 360 7.05 24.42 12.85
N LYS A 361 5.76 24.65 13.19
CA LYS A 361 5.12 24.13 14.42
C LYS A 361 4.95 22.60 14.42
N TYR A 362 5.09 21.98 13.25
CA TYR A 362 4.87 20.55 13.04
C TYR A 362 6.17 19.78 12.81
N LEU A 363 7.32 20.46 12.85
CA LEU A 363 8.64 19.81 12.92
C LEU A 363 8.95 19.38 14.35
N ARG A 364 9.27 18.09 14.54
CA ARG A 364 9.70 17.58 15.85
C ARG A 364 10.84 16.59 15.71
N ILE A 365 11.75 16.59 16.69
CA ILE A 365 12.85 15.62 16.80
C ILE A 365 12.89 15.08 18.23
N THR A 366 12.97 13.76 18.38
CA THR A 366 12.94 13.10 19.69
C THR A 366 13.67 11.75 19.64
N ASP A 367 13.98 11.22 20.82
CA ASP A 367 14.48 9.85 21.03
C ASP A 367 13.41 8.95 21.70
N SER A 368 12.21 9.48 21.97
CA SER A 368 11.12 8.80 22.66
C SER A 368 9.98 8.48 21.69
N GLY A 369 9.60 7.20 21.58
CA GLY A 369 8.42 6.80 20.81
C GLY A 369 7.11 7.36 21.36
N ASP A 370 7.00 7.54 22.68
CA ASP A 370 5.81 8.15 23.30
C ASP A 370 5.64 9.62 22.84
N ASP A 371 6.74 10.36 22.68
CA ASP A 371 6.70 11.72 22.13
C ASP A 371 6.26 11.74 20.67
N VAL A 372 6.65 10.71 19.89
CA VAL A 372 6.21 10.56 18.49
C VAL A 372 4.70 10.37 18.45
N VAL A 373 4.19 9.41 19.22
CA VAL A 373 2.75 9.13 19.29
C VAL A 373 1.99 10.37 19.76
N ALA A 374 2.45 11.04 20.82
CA ALA A 374 1.82 12.24 21.34
C ALA A 374 1.76 13.39 20.32
N ALA A 375 2.80 13.56 19.51
CA ALA A 375 2.83 14.60 18.48
C ALA A 375 1.79 14.35 17.37
N ILE A 376 1.68 13.09 16.92
CA ILE A 376 0.70 12.69 15.89
C ILE A 376 -0.74 12.79 16.44
N VAL A 377 -0.98 12.35 17.67
CA VAL A 377 -2.31 12.43 18.30
C VAL A 377 -2.72 13.88 18.51
N ALA A 378 -1.83 14.74 19.04
CA ALA A 378 -2.14 16.16 19.23
C ALA A 378 -2.47 16.88 17.92
N TYR A 379 -1.82 16.49 16.81
CA TYR A 379 -2.16 16.99 15.49
C TYR A 379 -3.57 16.58 15.05
N ASP A 380 -3.89 15.30 15.16
CA ASP A 380 -5.21 14.77 14.78
C ASP A 380 -6.33 15.42 15.60
N GLU A 381 -6.15 15.58 16.92
CA GLU A 381 -7.09 16.28 17.79
C GLU A 381 -7.29 17.74 17.37
N ALA A 382 -6.21 18.46 17.01
CA ALA A 382 -6.29 19.84 16.56
C ALA A 382 -7.04 19.98 15.21
N MET A 383 -6.86 19.02 14.29
CA MET A 383 -7.57 19.02 13.01
C MET A 383 -9.05 18.69 13.18
N ASN A 384 -9.40 17.78 14.07
CA ASN A 384 -10.80 17.45 14.36
C ASN A 384 -11.50 18.56 15.19
N GLY A 385 -10.79 19.23 16.10
CA GLY A 385 -11.31 20.33 16.91
C GLY A 385 -11.60 21.62 16.12
N ASN A 386 -10.90 21.84 15.00
CA ASN A 386 -11.15 22.95 14.08
C ASN A 386 -12.20 22.62 12.98
N GLY A 387 -12.68 21.36 12.91
CA GLY A 387 -13.58 20.85 11.86
C GLY A 387 -15.09 21.06 12.09
N GLY A 388 -15.49 21.93 13.03
CA GLY A 388 -16.89 22.35 13.20
C GLY A 388 -17.40 23.35 12.15
N ALA A 389 -16.55 23.70 11.18
CA ALA A 389 -16.91 24.54 10.04
C ALA A 389 -16.32 23.90 8.78
N ASP A 390 -17.04 22.92 8.23
CA ASP A 390 -16.86 22.49 6.85
C ASP A 390 -17.42 23.60 5.93
N PRO A 391 -16.73 24.05 4.87
CA PRO A 391 -17.30 24.95 3.87
C PRO A 391 -18.49 24.34 3.12
#